data_AF-A0A015IX43-F1
#
_entry.id   AF-A0A015IX43-F1
#
_cell.length_a   1.000
_cell.length_b   1.000
_cell.length_c   1.000
_cell.angle_alpha   90.00
_cell.angle_beta   90.00
_cell.angle_gamma   90.00
#
_symmetry.space_group_name_H-M   'P 1'
#
loop_
_entity.id
_entity.type
_entity.pdbx_description
1 polymer ?
#
loop_
_entity_poly.entity_id
_entity_poly.type
_entity_poly.pdbx_seq_one_letter_code
_entity_poly.pdbx_strand_id
1 'polypeptide(L)'
;MFHFSSQEDELSSHYDEEISRDTPDTPGGIHGQSTVDIPNSQTEPDENTHLLHKIRPSRKQVYNWAQIQLKFSVLPVAVVLAWCAIPVPYNDPNDDSNIFSIDHIKKRLLGLYSPSNDTDSYLKDEKVEINFWFFLFFYYGIYNAIALLMITKIFDLYSLNWWPKWLGGRFAYCVFWLMSLLVGVLIYLFTGLEKYTLTWVLLTFMTMNMPLLVAFVVIRSQNRNTYRHSLTLLQKTFLERQLEYRIPASYVRFLWFCTTLFLVIAAFIAGEAYAHVFLMSPETHSGIDAFIYVYSWLATIYILDTVTEYIIETRVKSHPLQFVFKLYFFMIYFIFYRNLFARLRDSEQYILIQAASSLWVCIFYPLCMTRKVHEFLVDYVGIRRRDYNEYQKYCGRSFFIRNLAENATMLGFICWIYIIHNGPNNRVYPYFNFEDGNAFNYKLTLRASCVIWAFELASSAITRTIYKRVFNHNISREAMKDFESHPKMVITMIVIIIHVLQDMLLALISLNFEGGHSKKQKP
;
A
#
# COMPACT_ATOMS: atom_id res chain seq x y z
N MET A 1 -28.65 36.51 22.52
CA MET A 1 -28.14 37.42 21.49
C MET A 1 -27.14 36.62 20.67
N PHE A 2 -27.38 36.51 19.36
CA PHE A 2 -26.82 35.53 18.39
C PHE A 2 -27.46 34.12 18.42
N HIS A 3 -28.67 34.05 17.85
CA HIS A 3 -29.28 32.84 17.31
C HIS A 3 -28.66 32.56 15.92
N PHE A 4 -27.98 31.43 15.74
CA PHE A 4 -27.76 30.85 14.41
C PHE A 4 -28.83 29.77 14.22
N SER A 5 -29.82 30.07 13.39
CA SER A 5 -30.91 29.17 13.03
C SER A 5 -30.45 28.19 11.95
N SER A 6 -30.88 26.94 12.16
CA SER A 6 -30.83 25.76 11.29
C SER A 6 -31.37 26.04 9.88
N GLN A 7 -30.50 25.90 8.88
CA GLN A 7 -30.89 25.86 7.47
C GLN A 7 -30.08 24.82 6.66
N GLU A 8 -29.46 23.86 7.35
CA GLU A 8 -28.77 22.71 6.72
C GLU A 8 -29.63 21.43 6.67
N ASP A 9 -30.74 21.38 7.41
CA ASP A 9 -31.57 20.16 7.54
C ASP A 9 -32.67 20.01 6.47
N GLU A 10 -33.01 21.06 5.71
CA GLU A 10 -34.05 20.98 4.67
C GLU A 10 -33.55 20.57 3.28
N LEU A 11 -32.23 20.56 3.03
CA LEU A 11 -31.67 20.17 1.72
C LEU A 11 -31.26 18.69 1.66
N SER A 12 -31.22 17.98 2.80
CA SER A 12 -30.92 16.55 2.82
C SER A 12 -32.14 15.68 2.55
N SER A 13 -33.35 16.14 2.87
CA SER A 13 -34.59 15.39 2.67
C SER A 13 -34.93 15.19 1.19
N HIS A 14 -34.48 16.07 0.31
CA HIS A 14 -34.81 16.00 -1.12
C HIS A 14 -33.99 14.94 -1.89
N TYR A 15 -32.86 14.49 -1.34
CA TYR A 15 -32.03 13.43 -1.94
C TYR A 15 -32.41 12.02 -1.47
N ASP A 16 -33.09 11.89 -0.33
CA ASP A 16 -33.49 10.59 0.22
C ASP A 16 -34.85 10.10 -0.35
N GLU A 17 -35.63 10.99 -0.97
CA GLU A 17 -36.95 10.65 -1.53
C GLU A 17 -36.89 9.94 -2.91
N GLU A 18 -35.74 9.97 -3.60
CA GLU A 18 -35.57 9.38 -4.93
C GLU A 18 -35.16 7.89 -4.90
N ILE A 19 -34.86 7.33 -3.72
CA ILE A 19 -34.37 5.94 -3.56
C ILE A 19 -35.46 4.97 -3.07
N SER A 20 -36.66 5.44 -2.72
CA SER A 20 -37.69 4.60 -2.07
C SER A 20 -38.93 4.26 -2.92
N ARG A 21 -38.89 4.39 -4.25
CA ARG A 21 -40.04 4.02 -5.12
C ARG A 21 -39.71 2.82 -6.01
N ASP A 22 -39.64 1.63 -5.39
CA ASP A 22 -39.71 0.35 -6.11
C ASP A 22 -40.38 -0.71 -5.23
N THR A 23 -41.71 -0.63 -5.12
CA THR A 23 -42.58 -1.75 -4.73
C THR A 23 -43.90 -1.63 -5.50
N PRO A 24 -44.40 -2.70 -6.14
CA PRO A 24 -45.59 -2.63 -6.97
C PRO A 24 -46.86 -2.91 -6.15
N ASP A 25 -47.87 -2.05 -6.28
CA ASP A 25 -49.28 -2.42 -6.12
C ASP A 25 -50.17 -1.51 -7.01
N THR A 26 -50.80 -2.16 -7.99
CA THR A 26 -51.85 -1.69 -8.94
C THR A 26 -53.18 -1.31 -8.22
N PRO A 27 -54.27 -0.78 -8.86
CA PRO A 27 -54.47 -0.41 -10.28
C PRO A 27 -55.27 0.90 -10.56
N GLY A 28 -55.17 1.40 -11.79
CA GLY A 28 -56.30 2.06 -12.46
C GLY A 28 -56.01 3.41 -13.15
N GLY A 29 -56.46 3.53 -14.41
CA GLY A 29 -56.98 4.81 -14.91
C GLY A 29 -56.16 5.56 -15.95
N ILE A 30 -56.30 5.12 -17.20
CA ILE A 30 -56.05 5.79 -18.49
C ILE A 30 -56.38 7.30 -18.49
N HIS A 31 -55.43 8.15 -18.93
CA HIS A 31 -55.64 9.06 -20.07
C HIS A 31 -54.32 9.69 -20.53
N GLY A 32 -54.04 9.55 -21.83
CA GLY A 32 -52.82 10.02 -22.46
C GLY A 32 -52.83 11.50 -22.78
N GLN A 33 -51.63 12.08 -22.79
CA GLN A 33 -51.33 13.28 -23.57
C GLN A 33 -49.83 13.33 -23.89
N SER A 34 -49.57 13.27 -25.20
CA SER A 34 -48.46 13.92 -25.91
C SER A 34 -47.04 13.69 -25.38
N THR A 35 -46.39 12.65 -25.89
CA THR A 35 -44.92 12.52 -25.89
C THR A 35 -44.32 13.67 -26.71
N VAL A 36 -43.92 14.73 -26.03
CA VAL A 36 -42.94 15.67 -26.55
C VAL A 36 -41.60 14.97 -26.49
N ASP A 37 -41.06 14.62 -27.66
CA ASP A 37 -39.71 14.10 -27.80
C ASP A 37 -38.72 15.15 -27.30
N ILE A 38 -38.30 15.01 -26.04
CA ILE A 38 -37.14 15.70 -25.50
C ILE A 38 -35.94 15.12 -26.26
N PRO A 39 -35.19 15.93 -27.03
CA PRO A 39 -34.01 15.43 -27.70
C PRO A 39 -33.04 14.96 -26.63
N ASN A 40 -32.70 13.66 -26.69
CA ASN A 40 -31.69 12.98 -25.90
C ASN A 40 -30.72 13.98 -25.26
N SER A 41 -30.88 14.22 -23.96
CA SER A 41 -29.73 14.68 -23.19
C SER A 41 -28.67 13.62 -23.44
N GLN A 42 -27.61 14.06 -24.10
CA GLN A 42 -26.43 13.24 -24.32
C GLN A 42 -26.03 12.73 -22.95
N THR A 43 -26.32 11.46 -22.70
CA THR A 43 -25.69 10.71 -21.62
C THR A 43 -24.21 10.80 -21.97
N GLU A 44 -23.49 11.70 -21.29
CA GLU A 44 -22.04 11.75 -21.40
C GLU A 44 -21.57 10.30 -21.21
N PRO A 45 -20.84 9.73 -22.20
CA PRO A 45 -20.39 8.36 -22.10
C PRO A 45 -19.59 8.25 -20.82
N ASP A 46 -19.97 7.31 -19.96
CA ASP A 46 -19.35 7.04 -18.66
C ASP A 46 -17.82 7.08 -18.79
N GLU A 47 -17.20 8.22 -18.46
CA GLU A 47 -15.77 8.50 -18.72
C GLU A 47 -14.85 7.64 -17.83
N ASN A 48 -15.42 6.68 -17.11
CA ASN A 48 -14.75 5.75 -16.23
C ASN A 48 -13.83 4.79 -17.02
N THR A 49 -12.56 5.15 -17.08
CA THR A 49 -11.40 4.27 -17.15
C THR A 49 -11.38 3.20 -18.28
N HIS A 50 -11.13 3.62 -19.52
CA HIS A 50 -10.83 2.70 -20.66
C HIS A 50 -9.63 1.77 -20.42
N LEU A 51 -8.76 2.10 -19.45
CA LEU A 51 -7.53 1.35 -19.19
C LEU A 51 -7.82 -0.11 -18.81
N LEU A 52 -8.89 -0.38 -18.05
CA LEU A 52 -9.08 -1.68 -17.38
C LEU A 52 -10.56 -2.14 -17.25
N HIS A 53 -11.44 -1.81 -18.20
CA HIS A 53 -12.78 -2.43 -18.23
C HIS A 53 -12.70 -3.98 -18.33
N LYS A 54 -11.60 -4.53 -18.89
CA LYS A 54 -11.33 -5.98 -18.95
C LYS A 54 -10.85 -6.62 -17.64
N ILE A 55 -10.27 -5.85 -16.72
CA ILE A 55 -9.78 -6.39 -15.43
C ILE A 55 -10.85 -6.23 -14.34
N ARG A 56 -11.96 -5.54 -14.59
CA ARG A 56 -13.06 -5.40 -13.60
C ARG A 56 -13.67 -6.78 -13.30
N PRO A 57 -13.50 -7.32 -12.07
CA PRO A 57 -14.05 -8.61 -11.76
C PRO A 57 -15.57 -8.48 -11.65
N SER A 58 -16.28 -9.47 -12.20
CA SER A 58 -17.72 -9.60 -12.00
C SER A 58 -18.02 -9.89 -10.53
N ARG A 59 -19.18 -9.46 -10.03
CA ARG A 59 -19.64 -9.76 -8.65
C ARG A 59 -19.56 -11.26 -8.35
N LYS A 60 -19.86 -12.12 -9.33
CA LYS A 60 -19.74 -13.59 -9.20
C LYS A 60 -18.30 -14.07 -9.03
N GLN A 61 -17.34 -13.44 -9.71
CA GLN A 61 -15.92 -13.76 -9.58
C GLN A 61 -15.39 -13.36 -8.20
N VAL A 62 -15.76 -12.16 -7.75
CA VAL A 62 -15.40 -11.66 -6.41
C VAL A 62 -15.96 -12.57 -5.32
N TYR A 63 -17.22 -12.98 -5.43
CA TYR A 63 -17.84 -13.91 -4.48
C TYR A 63 -17.08 -15.24 -4.38
N ASN A 64 -16.72 -15.84 -5.53
CA ASN A 64 -15.96 -17.09 -5.58
C ASN A 64 -14.53 -16.96 -5.01
N TRP A 65 -13.90 -15.81 -5.18
CA TRP A 65 -12.59 -15.53 -4.60
C TRP A 65 -12.68 -15.31 -3.09
N ALA A 66 -13.70 -14.58 -2.65
CA ALA A 66 -13.87 -14.17 -1.27
C ALA A 66 -14.41 -15.27 -0.34
N GLN A 67 -14.91 -16.39 -0.88
CA GLN A 67 -15.26 -17.57 -0.08
C GLN A 67 -14.05 -18.15 0.69
N ILE A 68 -12.82 -17.93 0.21
CA ILE A 68 -11.60 -18.33 0.90
C ILE A 68 -10.74 -17.09 1.10
N GLN A 69 -10.82 -16.49 2.28
CA GLN A 69 -10.04 -15.30 2.65
C GLN A 69 -8.54 -15.46 2.37
N LEU A 70 -8.02 -16.68 2.51
CA LEU A 70 -6.62 -17.01 2.21
C LEU A 70 -6.24 -16.74 0.74
N LYS A 71 -7.17 -16.87 -0.22
CA LYS A 71 -6.89 -16.61 -1.65
C LYS A 71 -6.48 -15.17 -1.90
N PHE A 72 -7.02 -14.22 -1.14
CA PHE A 72 -6.65 -12.81 -1.25
C PHE A 72 -5.26 -12.50 -0.69
N SER A 73 -4.75 -13.31 0.23
CA SER A 73 -3.37 -13.20 0.72
C SER A 73 -2.39 -13.96 -0.17
N VAL A 74 -2.77 -15.13 -0.69
CA VAL A 74 -1.88 -16.01 -1.46
C VAL A 74 -1.54 -15.44 -2.83
N LEU A 75 -2.52 -14.93 -3.58
CA LEU A 75 -2.29 -14.45 -4.95
C LEU A 75 -1.27 -13.29 -5.01
N PRO A 76 -1.43 -12.20 -4.21
CA PRO A 76 -0.43 -11.14 -4.15
C PRO A 76 0.96 -11.66 -3.81
N VAL A 77 1.07 -12.53 -2.80
CA VAL A 77 2.35 -13.09 -2.36
C VAL A 77 2.99 -13.89 -3.50
N ALA A 78 2.23 -14.76 -4.18
CA ALA A 78 2.74 -15.55 -5.30
C ALA A 78 3.31 -14.68 -6.43
N VAL A 79 2.67 -13.53 -6.74
CA VAL A 79 3.19 -12.57 -7.73
C VAL A 79 4.53 -11.99 -7.29
N VAL A 80 4.66 -11.60 -6.03
CA VAL A 80 5.92 -11.07 -5.48
C VAL A 80 7.00 -12.14 -5.47
N LEU A 81 6.65 -13.39 -5.13
CA LEU A 81 7.58 -14.52 -5.16
C LEU A 81 8.08 -14.80 -6.58
N ALA A 82 7.19 -14.80 -7.58
CA ALA A 82 7.58 -14.97 -8.96
C ALA A 82 8.53 -13.87 -9.45
N TRP A 83 8.32 -12.63 -8.99
CA TRP A 83 9.20 -11.51 -9.27
C TRP A 83 10.57 -11.65 -8.60
N CYS A 84 10.64 -12.01 -7.32
CA CYS A 84 11.90 -12.08 -6.57
C CYS A 84 12.67 -13.39 -6.75
N ALA A 85 12.05 -14.45 -7.28
CA ALA A 85 12.70 -15.73 -7.53
C ALA A 85 13.56 -15.73 -8.80
N ILE A 86 13.44 -14.72 -9.65
CA ILE A 86 14.20 -14.65 -10.90
C ILE A 86 15.67 -14.34 -10.56
N PRO A 87 16.63 -15.16 -11.05
CA PRO A 87 18.02 -15.01 -10.71
C PRO A 87 18.55 -13.67 -11.20
N VAL A 88 19.08 -12.88 -10.27
CA VAL A 88 19.76 -11.63 -10.59
C VAL A 88 21.14 -11.98 -11.15
N PRO A 89 21.50 -11.50 -12.35
CA PRO A 89 22.86 -11.65 -12.84
C PRO A 89 23.79 -10.76 -12.01
N TYR A 90 24.72 -11.41 -11.31
CA TYR A 90 25.76 -10.75 -10.54
C TYR A 90 27.14 -11.34 -10.83
N ASN A 91 28.16 -10.49 -10.72
CA ASN A 91 29.55 -10.89 -10.77
C ASN A 91 30.07 -10.97 -9.34
N ASP A 92 30.52 -12.15 -8.96
CA ASP A 92 31.15 -12.37 -7.66
C ASP A 92 32.68 -12.34 -7.85
N PRO A 93 33.40 -11.39 -7.23
CA PRO A 93 34.85 -11.34 -7.30
C PRO A 93 35.54 -12.53 -6.61
N ASN A 94 34.82 -13.27 -5.75
CA ASN A 94 35.32 -14.41 -4.98
C ASN A 94 34.88 -15.78 -5.55
N ASP A 95 34.12 -15.80 -6.66
CA ASP A 95 33.63 -17.05 -7.26
C ASP A 95 34.51 -17.49 -8.44
N ASP A 96 35.56 -18.26 -8.12
CA ASP A 96 36.48 -18.87 -9.10
C ASP A 96 35.81 -19.95 -9.98
N SER A 97 34.53 -20.29 -9.77
CA SER A 97 33.84 -21.34 -10.54
C SER A 97 33.36 -20.89 -11.93
N ASN A 98 33.43 -19.60 -12.24
CA ASN A 98 33.14 -19.09 -13.58
C ASN A 98 34.33 -19.35 -14.53
N ILE A 99 34.40 -20.58 -15.07
CA ILE A 99 35.39 -21.02 -16.08
C ILE A 99 35.41 -20.10 -17.33
N PHE A 100 34.34 -19.34 -17.57
CA PHE A 100 34.21 -18.40 -18.69
C PHE A 100 34.54 -16.93 -18.35
N SER A 101 34.98 -16.62 -17.13
CA SER A 101 35.46 -15.28 -16.80
C SER A 101 36.72 -14.94 -17.62
N ILE A 102 36.71 -13.78 -18.28
CA ILE A 102 37.86 -13.24 -19.03
C ILE A 102 39.10 -13.17 -18.14
N ASP A 103 38.92 -13.01 -16.83
CA ASP A 103 40.00 -12.95 -15.86
C ASP A 103 40.67 -14.32 -15.63
N HIS A 104 39.89 -15.41 -15.65
CA HIS A 104 40.42 -16.77 -15.62
C HIS A 104 41.16 -17.11 -16.93
N ILE A 105 40.67 -16.62 -18.08
CA ILE A 105 41.35 -16.78 -19.37
C ILE A 105 42.68 -16.02 -19.37
N LYS A 106 42.72 -14.78 -18.85
CA LYS A 106 43.96 -14.01 -18.68
C LYS A 106 44.95 -14.67 -17.72
N LYS A 107 44.50 -15.13 -16.54
CA LYS A 107 45.33 -15.84 -15.56
C LYS A 107 45.93 -17.13 -16.15
N ARG A 108 45.16 -17.88 -16.96
CA ARG A 108 45.63 -19.10 -17.62
C ARG A 108 46.56 -18.85 -18.81
N LEU A 109 46.35 -17.77 -19.57
CA LEU A 109 47.19 -17.41 -20.73
C LEU A 109 48.52 -16.75 -20.33
N LEU A 110 48.57 -15.99 -19.24
CA LEU A 110 49.74 -15.22 -18.85
C LEU A 110 50.69 -15.95 -17.88
N GLY A 111 50.35 -17.16 -17.42
CA GLY A 111 51.26 -18.00 -16.63
C GLY A 111 51.77 -17.36 -15.32
N LEU A 112 51.11 -16.32 -14.82
CA LEU A 112 51.45 -15.64 -13.56
C LEU A 112 50.82 -16.40 -12.39
N TYR A 113 51.27 -17.63 -12.15
CA TYR A 113 51.02 -18.30 -10.89
C TYR A 113 51.97 -17.71 -9.84
N SER A 114 51.55 -16.61 -9.21
CA SER A 114 52.17 -16.14 -7.98
C SER A 114 51.42 -16.79 -6.82
N PRO A 115 52.03 -17.67 -6.02
CA PRO A 115 51.39 -18.19 -4.82
C PRO A 115 51.32 -17.03 -3.82
N SER A 116 50.18 -16.35 -3.76
CA SER A 116 49.89 -15.43 -2.66
C SER A 116 49.66 -16.25 -1.41
N ASN A 117 50.44 -15.99 -0.37
CA ASN A 117 50.33 -16.61 0.94
C ASN A 117 48.87 -16.63 1.44
N ASP A 118 48.38 -17.83 1.76
CA ASP A 118 47.05 -18.16 2.30
C ASP A 118 46.81 -17.63 3.73
N THR A 119 47.25 -16.42 4.05
CA THR A 119 47.12 -15.84 5.41
C THR A 119 46.32 -14.55 5.50
N ASP A 120 45.87 -13.98 4.37
CA ASP A 120 45.04 -12.76 4.32
C ASP A 120 43.58 -12.99 3.89
N SER A 121 43.10 -14.24 3.86
CA SER A 121 41.72 -14.57 3.43
C SER A 121 40.62 -14.19 4.42
N TYR A 122 40.94 -13.54 5.54
CA TYR A 122 39.98 -13.18 6.58
C TYR A 122 39.42 -11.76 6.50
N LEU A 123 39.82 -10.94 5.52
CA LEU A 123 39.41 -9.52 5.48
C LEU A 123 39.13 -9.01 4.06
N LYS A 124 38.01 -9.44 3.48
CA LYS A 124 37.07 -8.59 2.73
C LYS A 124 35.97 -9.47 2.13
N ASP A 125 34.83 -9.46 2.79
CA ASP A 125 33.56 -9.84 2.18
C ASP A 125 33.24 -8.77 1.10
N GLU A 126 33.86 -8.90 -0.08
CA GLU A 126 33.63 -7.98 -1.20
C GLU A 126 32.19 -8.14 -1.67
N LYS A 127 31.43 -7.06 -1.57
CA LYS A 127 30.00 -7.07 -1.87
C LYS A 127 29.78 -7.42 -3.34
N VAL A 128 28.86 -8.36 -3.56
CA VAL A 128 28.44 -8.83 -4.88
C VAL A 128 28.02 -7.68 -5.81
N GLU A 129 28.52 -7.71 -7.05
CA GLU A 129 28.26 -6.69 -8.07
C GLU A 129 27.08 -7.10 -8.96
N ILE A 130 25.99 -6.35 -8.90
CA ILE A 130 24.76 -6.60 -9.64
C ILE A 130 24.83 -5.93 -11.02
N ASN A 131 24.27 -6.58 -12.04
CA ASN A 131 24.07 -5.95 -13.33
C ASN A 131 23.03 -4.82 -13.25
N PHE A 132 23.46 -3.59 -13.55
CA PHE A 132 22.61 -2.40 -13.47
C PHE A 132 21.38 -2.47 -14.38
N TRP A 133 21.53 -2.93 -15.63
CA TRP A 133 20.44 -2.93 -16.61
C TRP A 133 19.34 -3.92 -16.24
N PHE A 134 19.74 -5.09 -15.74
CA PHE A 134 18.78 -6.06 -15.22
C PHE A 134 18.04 -5.48 -14.01
N PHE A 135 18.76 -4.87 -13.07
CA PHE A 135 18.14 -4.22 -11.92
C PHE A 135 17.15 -3.14 -12.35
N LEU A 136 17.53 -2.26 -13.27
CA LEU A 136 16.71 -1.13 -13.70
C LEU A 136 15.42 -1.57 -14.40
N PHE A 137 15.53 -2.43 -15.41
CA PHE A 137 14.37 -2.79 -16.24
C PHE A 137 13.48 -3.85 -15.59
N PHE A 138 14.08 -4.84 -14.93
CA PHE A 138 13.35 -5.96 -14.37
C PHE A 138 12.93 -5.69 -12.93
N TYR A 139 13.89 -5.46 -12.04
CA TYR A 139 13.61 -5.27 -10.61
C TYR A 139 12.88 -3.95 -10.36
N TYR A 140 13.56 -2.83 -10.58
CA TYR A 140 13.03 -1.50 -10.37
C TYR A 140 11.85 -1.20 -11.30
N GLY A 141 11.95 -1.57 -12.58
CA GLY A 141 10.92 -1.32 -13.57
C GLY A 141 9.59 -1.98 -13.26
N ILE A 142 9.56 -3.25 -12.85
CA ILE A 142 8.32 -3.95 -12.47
C ILE A 142 7.76 -3.39 -11.16
N TYR A 143 8.62 -3.15 -10.17
CA TYR A 143 8.22 -2.53 -8.90
C TYR A 143 7.53 -1.18 -9.12
N ASN A 144 8.15 -0.30 -9.91
CA ASN A 144 7.63 1.03 -10.18
C ASN A 144 6.38 0.99 -11.09
N ALA A 145 6.29 0.03 -12.02
CA ALA A 145 5.06 -0.20 -12.78
C ALA A 145 3.88 -0.56 -11.85
N ILE A 146 4.10 -1.43 -10.87
CA ILE A 146 3.08 -1.81 -9.89
C ILE A 146 2.73 -0.63 -8.97
N ALA A 147 3.71 0.18 -8.57
CA ALA A 147 3.48 1.41 -7.81
C ALA A 147 2.58 2.40 -8.58
N LEU A 148 2.86 2.62 -9.87
CA LEU A 148 2.04 3.48 -10.73
C LEU A 148 0.63 2.90 -10.95
N LEU A 149 0.52 1.57 -11.05
CA LEU A 149 -0.77 0.87 -11.16
C LEU A 149 -1.59 1.05 -9.87
N MET A 150 -0.94 0.96 -8.71
CA MET A 150 -1.55 1.17 -7.40
C MET A 150 -2.18 2.57 -7.32
N ILE A 151 -1.41 3.61 -7.63
CA ILE A 151 -1.91 4.99 -7.61
C ILE A 151 -3.07 5.17 -8.60
N THR A 152 -2.92 4.65 -9.82
CA THR A 152 -4.00 4.69 -10.82
C THR A 152 -5.29 4.04 -10.30
N LYS A 153 -5.18 2.94 -9.56
CA LYS A 153 -6.33 2.26 -8.96
C LYS A 153 -6.94 3.02 -7.79
N ILE A 154 -6.14 3.74 -7.01
CA ILE A 154 -6.63 4.64 -5.96
C ILE A 154 -7.42 5.80 -6.58
N PHE A 155 -6.92 6.40 -7.67
CA PHE A 155 -7.65 7.41 -8.44
C PHE A 155 -8.96 6.87 -9.04
N ASP A 156 -8.96 5.62 -9.54
CA ASP A 156 -10.18 4.95 -10.00
C ASP A 156 -11.22 4.77 -8.86
N LEU A 157 -10.78 4.51 -7.63
CA LEU A 157 -11.68 4.44 -6.47
C LEU A 157 -12.23 5.80 -6.06
N TYR A 158 -11.46 6.86 -6.24
CA TYR A 158 -11.92 8.24 -6.10
C TYR A 158 -12.81 8.70 -7.28
N SER A 159 -12.97 7.86 -8.31
CA SER A 159 -13.72 8.16 -9.54
C SER A 159 -13.18 9.38 -10.29
N LEU A 160 -11.85 9.52 -10.34
CA LEU A 160 -11.17 10.62 -11.03
C LEU A 160 -10.12 10.07 -11.99
N ASN A 161 -10.25 10.43 -13.27
CA ASN A 161 -9.18 10.21 -14.24
C ASN A 161 -8.12 11.29 -14.07
N TRP A 162 -6.87 10.88 -13.88
CA TRP A 162 -5.76 11.81 -13.68
C TRP A 162 -5.05 12.19 -14.99
N TRP A 163 -5.22 11.44 -16.09
CA TRP A 163 -4.62 11.77 -17.39
C TRP A 163 -5.53 12.66 -18.25
N PRO A 164 -4.96 13.48 -19.15
CA PRO A 164 -5.75 14.28 -20.07
C PRO A 164 -6.37 13.42 -21.17
N LYS A 165 -7.57 13.82 -21.64
CA LYS A 165 -8.41 13.03 -22.58
C LYS A 165 -7.68 12.65 -23.88
N TRP A 166 -6.81 13.54 -24.39
CA TRP A 166 -6.06 13.34 -25.63
C TRP A 166 -4.93 12.31 -25.52
N LEU A 167 -4.39 12.09 -24.32
CA LEU A 167 -3.22 11.24 -24.10
C LEU A 167 -3.62 9.77 -23.96
N GLY A 168 -4.82 9.50 -23.45
CA GLY A 168 -5.30 8.14 -23.18
C GLY A 168 -4.57 7.46 -22.00
N GLY A 169 -5.28 6.65 -21.23
CA GLY A 169 -4.74 6.11 -19.98
C GLY A 169 -3.53 5.17 -20.17
N ARG A 170 -3.57 4.26 -21.15
CA ARG A 170 -2.48 3.29 -21.39
C ARG A 170 -1.19 3.97 -21.79
N PHE A 171 -1.29 4.95 -22.69
CA PHE A 171 -0.15 5.69 -23.17
C PHE A 171 0.42 6.59 -22.08
N ALA A 172 -0.43 7.30 -21.33
CA ALA A 172 0.01 8.06 -20.16
C ALA A 172 0.79 7.17 -19.17
N TYR A 173 0.23 6.02 -18.80
CA TYR A 173 0.90 5.05 -17.93
C TYR A 173 2.28 4.63 -18.45
N CYS A 174 2.37 4.25 -19.73
CA CYS A 174 3.65 3.87 -20.35
C CYS A 174 4.66 5.03 -20.37
N VAL A 175 4.22 6.26 -20.64
CA VAL A 175 5.09 7.44 -20.66
C VAL A 175 5.67 7.72 -19.28
N PHE A 176 4.84 7.76 -18.22
CA PHE A 176 5.34 8.00 -16.87
C PHE A 176 6.26 6.88 -16.38
N TRP A 177 5.95 5.64 -16.72
CA TRP A 177 6.83 4.52 -16.44
C TRP A 177 8.18 4.65 -17.16
N LEU A 178 8.20 4.88 -18.48
CA LEU A 178 9.44 5.07 -19.24
C LEU A 178 10.25 6.29 -18.78
N MET A 179 9.58 7.39 -18.41
CA MET A 179 10.24 8.59 -17.89
C MET A 179 10.98 8.30 -16.57
N SER A 180 10.37 7.54 -15.66
CA SER A 180 11.03 7.15 -14.42
C SER A 180 12.26 6.26 -14.65
N LEU A 181 12.18 5.33 -15.61
CA LEU A 181 13.32 4.51 -16.03
C LEU A 181 14.43 5.37 -16.64
N LEU A 182 14.07 6.34 -17.47
CA LEU A 182 15.02 7.30 -18.05
C LEU A 182 15.75 8.08 -16.95
N VAL A 183 15.04 8.57 -15.94
CA VAL A 183 15.66 9.22 -14.78
C VAL A 183 16.58 8.26 -14.02
N GLY A 184 16.21 6.99 -13.88
CA GLY A 184 17.09 5.96 -13.33
C GLY A 184 18.39 5.77 -14.11
N VAL A 185 18.35 5.81 -15.45
CA VAL A 185 19.55 5.80 -16.30
C VAL A 185 20.40 7.06 -16.06
N LEU A 186 19.76 8.23 -16.00
CA LEU A 186 20.47 9.48 -15.72
C LEU A 186 21.16 9.45 -14.35
N ILE A 187 20.50 8.90 -13.33
CA ILE A 187 21.09 8.72 -12.01
C ILE A 187 22.35 7.88 -12.11
N TYR A 188 22.31 6.72 -12.75
CA TYR A 188 23.49 5.86 -12.91
C TYR A 188 24.64 6.50 -13.72
N LEU A 189 24.31 7.26 -14.77
CA LEU A 189 25.31 7.88 -15.64
C LEU A 189 25.94 9.14 -15.07
N PHE A 190 25.24 9.89 -14.21
CA PHE A 190 25.68 11.23 -13.77
C PHE A 190 25.85 11.36 -12.27
N THR A 191 25.18 10.53 -11.46
CA THR A 191 25.13 10.70 -10.00
C THR A 191 25.60 9.43 -9.31
N GLY A 192 26.56 9.53 -8.38
CA GLY A 192 27.02 8.40 -7.56
C GLY A 192 25.99 7.86 -6.54
N LEU A 193 24.70 8.19 -6.74
CA LEU A 193 23.58 7.92 -5.83
C LEU A 193 22.93 6.56 -6.08
N GLU A 194 23.37 5.83 -7.11
CA GLU A 194 22.83 4.53 -7.51
C GLU A 194 22.94 3.48 -6.39
N LYS A 195 23.95 3.62 -5.52
CA LYS A 195 24.25 2.69 -4.42
C LYS A 195 23.23 2.69 -3.29
N TYR A 196 22.48 3.78 -3.13
CA TYR A 196 21.53 3.91 -2.03
C TYR A 196 20.14 3.44 -2.46
N THR A 197 19.58 2.47 -1.76
CA THR A 197 18.19 1.98 -1.98
C THR A 197 17.18 3.12 -1.85
N LEU A 198 17.41 4.05 -0.93
CA LEU A 198 16.58 5.24 -0.71
C LEU A 198 16.45 6.12 -1.96
N THR A 199 17.48 6.17 -2.84
CA THR A 199 17.40 6.90 -4.11
C THR A 199 16.31 6.33 -5.02
N TRP A 200 16.21 5.01 -5.11
CA TRP A 200 15.24 4.31 -5.95
C TRP A 200 13.82 4.39 -5.38
N VAL A 201 13.69 4.30 -4.05
CA VAL A 201 12.42 4.53 -3.35
C VAL A 201 11.95 5.97 -3.57
N LEU A 202 12.83 6.96 -3.44
CA LEU A 202 12.52 8.37 -3.68
C LEU A 202 12.13 8.63 -5.14
N LEU A 203 12.78 7.98 -6.10
CA LEU A 203 12.40 8.08 -7.51
C LEU A 203 10.99 7.52 -7.77
N THR A 204 10.65 6.41 -7.12
CA THR A 204 9.32 5.81 -7.18
C THR A 204 8.28 6.71 -6.54
N PHE A 205 8.60 7.34 -5.40
CA PHE A 205 7.77 8.36 -4.79
C PHE A 205 7.46 9.51 -5.75
N MET A 206 8.48 10.05 -6.41
CA MET A 206 8.29 11.12 -7.39
C MET A 206 7.37 10.66 -8.53
N THR A 207 7.56 9.44 -9.01
CA THR A 207 6.73 8.83 -10.05
C THR A 207 5.27 8.64 -9.61
N MET A 208 5.04 8.20 -8.38
CA MET A 208 3.71 8.03 -7.77
C MET A 208 2.99 9.35 -7.53
N ASN A 209 3.72 10.46 -7.35
CA ASN A 209 3.15 11.80 -7.22
C ASN A 209 2.87 12.48 -8.57
N MET A 210 3.42 11.98 -9.69
CA MET A 210 3.13 12.55 -11.01
C MET A 210 1.64 12.52 -11.37
N PRO A 211 0.90 11.40 -11.19
CA PRO A 211 -0.56 11.38 -11.34
C PRO A 211 -1.29 12.46 -10.53
N LEU A 212 -0.83 12.72 -9.31
CA LEU A 212 -1.40 13.74 -8.43
C LEU A 212 -1.20 15.14 -9.00
N LEU A 213 0.02 15.45 -9.46
CA LEU A 213 0.35 16.73 -10.08
C LEU A 213 -0.44 16.94 -11.38
N VAL A 214 -0.53 15.91 -12.23
CA VAL A 214 -1.28 15.99 -13.49
C VAL A 214 -2.78 16.17 -13.20
N ALA A 215 -3.36 15.41 -12.27
CA ALA A 215 -4.76 15.57 -11.87
C ALA A 215 -5.04 17.00 -11.39
N PHE A 216 -4.15 17.56 -10.57
CA PHE A 216 -4.25 18.93 -10.08
C PHE A 216 -4.21 19.95 -11.24
N VAL A 217 -3.28 19.79 -12.18
CA VAL A 217 -3.17 20.64 -13.38
C VAL A 217 -4.41 20.52 -14.26
N VAL A 218 -4.91 19.30 -14.50
CA VAL A 218 -6.10 19.05 -15.33
C VAL A 218 -7.33 19.73 -14.71
N ILE A 219 -7.58 19.54 -13.41
CA ILE A 219 -8.72 20.16 -12.72
C ILE A 219 -8.62 21.69 -12.75
N ARG A 220 -7.41 22.23 -12.56
CA ARG A 220 -7.16 23.68 -12.63
C ARG A 220 -7.34 24.24 -14.04
N SER A 221 -6.87 23.54 -15.06
CA SER A 221 -7.04 23.94 -16.47
C SER A 221 -8.51 23.96 -16.91
N GLN A 222 -9.34 23.11 -16.32
CA GLN A 222 -10.77 23.03 -16.63
C GLN A 222 -11.62 24.05 -15.84
N ASN A 223 -11.00 24.93 -15.05
CA ASN A 223 -11.66 25.88 -14.15
C ASN A 223 -12.73 25.19 -13.25
N ARG A 224 -12.48 23.94 -12.82
CA ARG A 224 -13.35 23.19 -11.88
C ARG A 224 -13.26 23.71 -10.44
N ASN A 225 -12.37 24.67 -10.20
CA ASN A 225 -12.21 25.40 -8.95
C ASN A 225 -13.22 26.57 -8.80
N THR A 226 -13.98 26.90 -9.86
CA THR A 226 -14.97 27.98 -9.86
C THR A 226 -16.39 27.41 -9.95
N TYR A 227 -17.30 27.91 -9.11
CA TYR A 227 -18.70 27.47 -9.08
C TYR A 227 -19.41 27.81 -10.41
N ARG A 228 -19.98 26.81 -11.08
CA ARG A 228 -20.76 26.99 -12.32
C ARG A 228 -22.20 26.60 -12.08
N HIS A 229 -23.08 27.59 -11.94
CA HIS A 229 -24.46 27.42 -12.31
C HIS A 229 -24.72 28.30 -13.54
N SER A 230 -25.53 27.84 -14.48
CA SER A 230 -26.16 28.73 -15.47
C SER A 230 -27.16 29.61 -14.72
N LEU A 231 -26.66 30.68 -14.10
CA LEU A 231 -27.51 31.64 -13.43
C LEU A 231 -28.41 32.29 -14.48
N THR A 232 -29.69 32.42 -14.17
CA THR A 232 -30.58 33.28 -14.96
C THR A 232 -30.04 34.71 -14.97
N LEU A 233 -30.36 35.50 -16.00
CA LEU A 233 -29.90 36.89 -16.14
C LEU A 233 -30.13 37.71 -14.85
N LEU A 234 -31.26 37.47 -14.18
CA LEU A 234 -31.62 38.11 -12.93
C LEU A 234 -30.71 37.69 -11.75
N GLN A 235 -30.45 36.38 -11.59
CA GLN A 235 -29.52 35.89 -10.55
C GLN A 235 -28.09 36.35 -10.78
N LYS A 236 -27.65 36.47 -12.04
CA LYS A 236 -26.31 36.96 -12.36
C LYS A 236 -26.08 38.37 -11.81
N THR A 237 -27.06 39.27 -11.97
CA THR A 237 -26.97 40.66 -11.50
C THR A 237 -26.81 40.80 -9.97
N PHE A 238 -27.35 39.88 -9.17
CA PHE A 238 -27.36 39.99 -7.70
C PHE A 238 -26.45 39.00 -6.97
N LEU A 239 -26.19 37.82 -7.54
CA LEU A 239 -25.43 36.74 -6.89
C LEU A 239 -24.03 36.52 -7.46
N GLU A 240 -23.67 37.12 -8.60
CA GLU A 240 -22.36 36.93 -9.25
C GLU A 240 -21.21 37.23 -8.28
N ARG A 241 -21.30 38.35 -7.55
CA ARG A 241 -20.28 38.75 -6.55
C ARG A 241 -20.20 37.84 -5.31
N GLN A 242 -21.28 37.16 -4.94
CA GLN A 242 -21.31 36.24 -3.79
C GLN A 242 -20.96 34.79 -4.18
N LEU A 243 -21.18 34.41 -5.43
CA LEU A 243 -20.93 33.07 -5.95
C LEU A 243 -19.52 32.90 -6.55
N GLU A 244 -18.91 33.97 -7.07
CA GLU A 244 -17.55 33.96 -7.65
C GLU A 244 -16.47 33.47 -6.68
N TYR A 245 -16.66 33.68 -5.36
CA TYR A 245 -15.68 33.29 -4.33
C TYR A 245 -15.94 31.90 -3.72
N ARG A 246 -17.02 31.21 -4.11
CA ARG A 246 -17.36 29.93 -3.49
C ARG A 246 -16.65 28.78 -4.19
N ILE A 247 -15.61 28.26 -3.55
CA ILE A 247 -14.91 27.05 -3.99
C ILE A 247 -15.92 25.87 -3.99
N PRO A 248 -16.08 25.13 -5.09
CA PRO A 248 -16.98 23.97 -5.14
C PRO A 248 -16.61 22.93 -4.09
N ALA A 249 -17.61 22.35 -3.42
CA ALA A 249 -17.39 21.31 -2.42
C ALA A 249 -16.62 20.12 -2.98
N SER A 250 -16.82 19.76 -4.26
CA SER A 250 -16.07 18.70 -4.96
C SER A 250 -14.56 19.00 -5.04
N TYR A 251 -14.18 20.24 -5.33
CA TYR A 251 -12.79 20.67 -5.38
C TYR A 251 -12.14 20.61 -3.99
N VAL A 252 -12.86 21.03 -2.93
CA VAL A 252 -12.37 20.89 -1.55
C VAL A 252 -12.17 19.43 -1.16
N ARG A 253 -13.09 18.53 -1.52
CA ARG A 253 -12.94 17.08 -1.31
C ARG A 253 -11.71 16.53 -2.04
N PHE A 254 -11.45 17.00 -3.26
CA PHE A 254 -10.28 16.60 -4.03
C PHE A 254 -8.97 17.06 -3.37
N LEU A 255 -8.91 18.30 -2.86
CA LEU A 255 -7.73 18.78 -2.12
C LEU A 255 -7.46 17.93 -0.88
N TRP A 256 -8.49 17.58 -0.10
CA TRP A 256 -8.34 16.68 1.04
C TRP A 256 -7.86 15.29 0.62
N PHE A 257 -8.38 14.75 -0.48
CA PHE A 257 -7.88 13.50 -1.05
C PHE A 257 -6.39 13.61 -1.43
N CYS A 258 -5.97 14.70 -2.06
CA CYS A 258 -4.57 14.95 -2.41
C CYS A 258 -3.68 14.99 -1.17
N THR A 259 -4.09 15.72 -0.13
CA THR A 259 -3.37 15.82 1.14
C THR A 259 -3.24 14.45 1.81
N THR A 260 -4.32 13.67 1.83
CA THR A 260 -4.29 12.30 2.37
C THR A 260 -3.34 11.41 1.59
N LEU A 261 -3.41 11.45 0.26
CA LEU A 261 -2.52 10.64 -0.59
C LEU A 261 -1.06 11.04 -0.35
N PHE A 262 -0.75 12.34 -0.30
CA PHE A 262 0.59 12.83 0.00
C PHE A 262 1.08 12.36 1.37
N LEU A 263 0.24 12.46 2.42
CA LEU A 263 0.58 12.01 3.77
C LEU A 263 0.91 10.51 3.79
N VAL A 264 0.13 9.69 3.09
CA VAL A 264 0.32 8.23 3.02
C VAL A 264 1.64 7.88 2.31
N ILE A 265 1.92 8.50 1.17
CA ILE A 265 3.17 8.24 0.44
C ILE A 265 4.39 8.85 1.19
N ALA A 266 4.20 9.94 1.95
CA ALA A 266 5.25 10.52 2.79
C ALA A 266 5.57 9.65 4.02
N ALA A 267 4.55 9.10 4.68
CA ALA A 267 4.69 8.13 5.78
C ALA A 267 5.51 6.92 5.34
N PHE A 268 5.32 6.52 4.09
CA PHE A 268 6.04 5.44 3.46
C PHE A 268 7.55 5.73 3.29
N ILE A 269 7.94 6.88 2.70
CA ILE A 269 9.37 7.26 2.65
C ILE A 269 9.96 7.39 4.05
N ALA A 270 9.21 8.00 4.98
CA ALA A 270 9.68 8.17 6.34
C ALA A 270 9.98 6.82 6.99
N GLY A 271 9.18 5.78 6.72
CA GLY A 271 9.44 4.42 7.18
C GLY A 271 10.71 3.83 6.60
N GLU A 272 10.94 3.99 5.29
CA GLU A 272 12.15 3.52 4.63
C GLU A 272 13.41 4.24 5.11
N ALA A 273 13.33 5.56 5.28
CA ALA A 273 14.41 6.36 5.88
C ALA A 273 14.70 5.92 7.32
N TYR A 274 13.64 5.64 8.09
CA TYR A 274 13.74 5.13 9.45
C TYR A 274 14.41 3.74 9.48
N ALA A 275 13.98 2.82 8.62
CA ALA A 275 14.62 1.51 8.47
C ALA A 275 16.10 1.65 8.10
N HIS A 276 16.43 2.49 7.13
CA HIS A 276 17.82 2.71 6.71
C HIS A 276 18.69 3.22 7.86
N VAL A 277 18.20 4.17 8.66
CA VAL A 277 18.93 4.67 9.85
C VAL A 277 19.13 3.56 10.88
N PHE A 278 18.12 2.72 11.11
CA PHE A 278 18.24 1.57 12.00
C PHE A 278 19.31 0.58 11.55
N LEU A 279 19.39 0.32 10.24
CA LEU A 279 20.37 -0.58 9.62
C LEU A 279 21.80 -0.03 9.69
N MET A 280 21.96 1.30 9.55
CA MET A 280 23.26 1.97 9.52
C MET A 280 23.91 2.10 10.90
N SER A 281 23.14 1.94 11.99
CA SER A 281 23.64 2.04 13.37
C SER A 281 23.63 0.70 14.15
N PRO A 282 24.32 -0.38 13.73
CA PRO A 282 24.24 -1.69 14.38
C PRO A 282 24.78 -1.75 15.81
N GLU A 283 25.78 -0.94 16.15
CA GLU A 283 26.54 -1.03 17.41
C GLU A 283 25.82 -0.43 18.62
N THR A 284 24.73 0.32 18.42
CA THR A 284 24.07 1.08 19.49
C THR A 284 22.82 0.41 20.07
N HIS A 285 22.42 -0.75 19.57
CA HIS A 285 21.11 -1.31 19.94
C HIS A 285 21.24 -2.35 21.05
N SER A 286 21.11 -1.92 22.31
CA SER A 286 20.63 -2.84 23.34
C SER A 286 19.22 -3.33 22.98
N GLY A 287 18.78 -4.47 23.52
CA GLY A 287 17.43 -5.00 23.23
C GLY A 287 16.30 -4.00 23.54
N ILE A 288 16.51 -3.11 24.50
CA ILE A 288 15.55 -2.06 24.90
C ILE A 288 15.55 -0.91 23.89
N ASP A 289 16.72 -0.51 23.39
CA ASP A 289 16.81 0.59 22.40
C ASP A 289 16.13 0.20 21.09
N ALA A 290 16.34 -1.05 20.63
CA ALA A 290 15.65 -1.60 19.47
C ALA A 290 14.12 -1.65 19.67
N PHE A 291 13.68 -2.00 20.88
CA PHE A 291 12.26 -2.02 21.23
C PHE A 291 11.65 -0.62 21.19
N ILE A 292 12.25 0.36 21.88
CA ILE A 292 11.76 1.76 21.91
C ILE A 292 11.72 2.34 20.51
N TYR A 293 12.77 2.10 19.72
CA TYR A 293 12.87 2.54 18.33
C TYR A 293 11.67 2.02 17.53
N VAL A 294 11.50 0.70 17.42
CA VAL A 294 10.39 0.13 16.62
C VAL A 294 9.03 0.57 17.14
N TYR A 295 8.77 0.55 18.45
CA TYR A 295 7.46 0.95 18.99
C TYR A 295 7.15 2.44 18.80
N SER A 296 8.16 3.31 18.78
CA SER A 296 7.97 4.73 18.44
C SER A 296 7.48 4.91 17.00
N TRP A 297 8.00 4.12 16.07
CA TRP A 297 7.53 4.10 14.69
C TRP A 297 6.15 3.47 14.55
N LEU A 298 5.86 2.37 15.25
CA LEU A 298 4.52 1.78 15.27
C LEU A 298 3.47 2.76 15.80
N ALA A 299 3.79 3.52 16.86
CA ALA A 299 2.92 4.58 17.37
C ALA A 299 2.67 5.67 16.31
N THR A 300 3.73 6.06 15.59
CA THR A 300 3.63 7.03 14.48
C THR A 300 2.69 6.53 13.37
N ILE A 301 2.81 5.25 12.97
CA ILE A 301 1.91 4.64 11.98
C ILE A 301 0.45 4.67 12.46
N TYR A 302 0.17 4.33 13.73
CA TYR A 302 -1.19 4.37 14.26
C TYR A 302 -1.78 5.78 14.30
N ILE A 303 -0.96 6.79 14.62
CA ILE A 303 -1.38 8.20 14.58
C ILE A 303 -1.70 8.61 13.14
N LEU A 304 -0.83 8.27 12.18
CA LEU A 304 -1.02 8.56 10.76
C LEU A 304 -2.25 7.86 10.18
N ASP A 305 -2.50 6.60 10.56
CA ASP A 305 -3.72 5.85 10.22
C ASP A 305 -4.97 6.57 10.74
N THR A 306 -4.96 6.95 12.02
CA THR A 306 -6.09 7.65 12.66
C THR A 306 -6.37 9.01 12.01
N VAL A 307 -5.33 9.81 11.73
CA VAL A 307 -5.45 11.11 11.06
C VAL A 307 -5.97 10.94 9.63
N THR A 308 -5.41 10.00 8.88
CA THR A 308 -5.81 9.71 7.49
C THR A 308 -7.27 9.26 7.43
N GLU A 309 -7.64 8.34 8.31
CA GLU A 309 -9.00 7.83 8.42
C GLU A 309 -9.99 8.94 8.75
N TYR A 310 -9.66 9.81 9.71
CA TYR A 310 -10.49 10.96 10.06
C TYR A 310 -10.69 11.90 8.86
N ILE A 311 -9.64 12.20 8.09
CA ILE A 311 -9.73 13.06 6.90
C ILE A 311 -10.62 12.41 5.83
N ILE A 312 -10.43 11.12 5.55
CA ILE A 312 -11.22 10.42 4.52
C ILE A 312 -12.68 10.36 4.92
N GLU A 313 -12.98 10.04 6.18
CA GLU A 313 -14.36 9.93 6.64
C GLU A 313 -15.08 11.28 6.66
N THR A 314 -14.45 12.32 7.21
CA THR A 314 -15.12 13.60 7.43
C THR A 314 -15.13 14.49 6.19
N ARG A 315 -14.04 14.49 5.42
CA ARG A 315 -13.84 15.40 4.28
C ARG A 315 -14.11 14.72 2.95
N VAL A 316 -13.50 13.57 2.70
CA VAL A 316 -13.59 12.90 1.38
C VAL A 316 -14.91 12.13 1.23
N LYS A 317 -15.43 11.55 2.32
CA LYS A 317 -16.65 10.74 2.41
C LYS A 317 -16.66 9.56 1.42
N SER A 318 -15.53 8.86 1.30
CA SER A 318 -15.40 7.69 0.42
C SER A 318 -15.12 6.40 1.20
N HIS A 319 -16.09 5.50 1.19
CA HIS A 319 -16.03 4.22 1.89
C HIS A 319 -14.95 3.25 1.34
N PRO A 320 -14.85 3.01 0.02
CA PRO A 320 -13.83 2.11 -0.53
C PRO A 320 -12.41 2.62 -0.29
N LEU A 321 -12.26 3.94 -0.27
CA LEU A 321 -10.98 4.58 -0.06
C LEU A 321 -10.52 4.43 1.39
N GLN A 322 -11.43 4.57 2.35
CA GLN A 322 -11.14 4.30 3.77
C GLN A 322 -10.64 2.87 3.98
N PHE A 323 -11.29 1.88 3.36
CA PHE A 323 -10.88 0.47 3.44
C PHE A 323 -9.44 0.28 2.93
N VAL A 324 -9.14 0.87 1.78
CA VAL A 324 -7.87 0.72 1.09
C VAL A 324 -6.71 1.41 1.84
N PHE A 325 -6.90 2.61 2.36
CA PHE A 325 -5.86 3.27 3.15
C PHE A 325 -5.63 2.57 4.49
N LYS A 326 -6.69 2.08 5.15
CA LYS A 326 -6.58 1.25 6.36
C LYS A 326 -5.71 0.00 6.10
N LEU A 327 -5.94 -0.66 4.96
CA LEU A 327 -5.13 -1.80 4.54
C LEU A 327 -3.66 -1.42 4.36
N TYR A 328 -3.40 -0.29 3.71
CA TYR A 328 -2.04 0.19 3.47
C TYR A 328 -1.26 0.39 4.78
N PHE A 329 -1.85 1.09 5.77
CA PHE A 329 -1.20 1.28 7.07
C PHE A 329 -1.03 -0.03 7.83
N PHE A 330 -2.00 -0.96 7.79
CA PHE A 330 -1.82 -2.27 8.40
C PHE A 330 -0.72 -3.09 7.73
N MET A 331 -0.57 -3.02 6.40
CA MET A 331 0.52 -3.69 5.68
C MET A 331 1.88 -3.15 6.11
N ILE A 332 2.04 -1.82 6.18
CA ILE A 332 3.28 -1.19 6.67
C ILE A 332 3.55 -1.62 8.12
N TYR A 333 2.55 -1.49 9.00
CA TYR A 333 2.66 -1.90 10.41
C TYR A 333 3.20 -3.32 10.54
N PHE A 334 2.60 -4.28 9.83
CA PHE A 334 3.00 -5.68 9.97
C PHE A 334 4.38 -5.96 9.38
N ILE A 335 4.79 -5.30 8.29
CA ILE A 335 6.15 -5.46 7.75
C ILE A 335 7.22 -5.04 8.77
N PHE A 336 7.08 -3.86 9.37
CA PHE A 336 8.01 -3.40 10.40
C PHE A 336 7.97 -4.32 11.64
N TYR A 337 6.78 -4.78 12.02
CA TYR A 337 6.61 -5.73 13.11
C TYR A 337 7.29 -7.09 12.82
N ARG A 338 7.27 -7.60 11.58
CA ARG A 338 8.00 -8.84 11.20
C ARG A 338 9.51 -8.64 11.23
N ASN A 339 10.00 -7.49 10.81
CA ASN A 339 11.44 -7.20 10.81
C ASN A 339 12.04 -7.14 12.21
N LEU A 340 11.23 -6.76 13.21
CA LEU A 340 11.64 -6.83 14.61
C LEU A 340 11.93 -8.28 15.05
N PHE A 341 11.07 -9.23 14.66
CA PHE A 341 11.23 -10.64 15.03
C PHE A 341 12.46 -11.32 14.45
N ALA A 342 12.87 -10.93 13.24
CA ALA A 342 14.07 -11.47 12.62
C ALA A 342 15.36 -11.08 13.36
N ARG A 343 15.32 -10.02 14.20
CA ARG A 343 16.50 -9.42 14.85
C ARG A 343 16.51 -9.51 16.36
N LEU A 344 15.42 -9.94 16.98
CA LEU A 344 15.38 -10.23 18.41
C LEU A 344 16.39 -11.34 18.72
N ARG A 345 17.40 -11.03 19.52
CA ARG A 345 18.52 -11.93 19.86
C ARG A 345 18.22 -12.88 21.01
N ASP A 346 17.00 -12.84 21.56
CA ASP A 346 16.58 -13.66 22.70
C ASP A 346 15.23 -14.37 22.44
N SER A 347 15.17 -15.67 22.77
CA SER A 347 14.00 -16.53 22.56
C SER A 347 12.88 -16.25 23.58
N GLU A 348 13.20 -15.80 24.78
CA GLU A 348 12.19 -15.49 25.81
C GLU A 348 11.40 -14.23 25.45
N GLN A 349 12.09 -13.19 24.98
CA GLN A 349 11.47 -11.96 24.49
C GLN A 349 10.50 -12.24 23.33
N TYR A 350 10.83 -13.17 22.44
CA TYR A 350 9.99 -13.57 21.33
C TYR A 350 8.64 -14.15 21.80
N ILE A 351 8.68 -15.07 22.77
CA ILE A 351 7.48 -15.70 23.32
C ILE A 351 6.62 -14.67 24.03
N LEU A 352 7.23 -13.78 24.82
CA LEU A 352 6.52 -12.75 25.57
C LEU A 352 5.80 -11.76 24.65
N ILE A 353 6.49 -11.24 23.63
CA ILE A 353 5.91 -10.31 22.65
C ILE A 353 4.78 -10.99 21.89
N GLN A 354 4.96 -12.25 21.47
CA GLN A 354 3.93 -12.97 20.74
C GLN A 354 2.70 -13.26 21.62
N ALA A 355 2.90 -13.67 22.86
CA ALA A 355 1.83 -13.90 23.82
C ALA A 355 1.06 -12.60 24.10
N ALA A 356 1.77 -11.50 24.32
CA ALA A 356 1.18 -10.18 24.51
C ALA A 356 0.36 -9.73 23.30
N SER A 357 0.91 -9.88 22.08
CA SER A 357 0.20 -9.56 20.83
C SER A 357 -1.05 -10.42 20.64
N SER A 358 -0.96 -11.73 20.88
CA SER A 358 -2.09 -12.66 20.75
C SER A 358 -3.19 -12.36 21.77
N LEU A 359 -2.81 -12.05 23.01
CA LEU A 359 -3.74 -11.69 24.09
C LEU A 359 -4.39 -10.34 23.84
N TRP A 360 -3.63 -9.36 23.35
CA TRP A 360 -4.14 -8.07 22.90
C TRP A 360 -5.24 -8.26 21.85
N VAL A 361 -5.01 -9.10 20.84
CA VAL A 361 -6.01 -9.38 19.81
C VAL A 361 -7.29 -10.00 20.40
N CYS A 362 -7.13 -11.03 21.24
CA CYS A 362 -8.26 -11.75 21.82
C CYS A 362 -9.09 -10.93 22.83
N ILE A 363 -8.50 -9.93 23.48
CA ILE A 363 -9.17 -9.15 24.54
C ILE A 363 -9.55 -7.75 24.03
N PHE A 364 -8.60 -7.00 23.49
CA PHE A 364 -8.79 -5.60 23.13
C PHE A 364 -9.82 -5.43 22.00
N TYR A 365 -9.74 -6.23 20.93
CA TYR A 365 -10.65 -6.10 19.80
C TYR A 365 -12.12 -6.40 20.16
N PRO A 366 -12.44 -7.45 20.94
CA PRO A 366 -13.79 -7.62 21.47
C PRO A 366 -14.21 -6.51 22.42
N LEU A 367 -13.31 -6.04 23.28
CA LEU A 367 -13.60 -4.95 24.22
C LEU A 367 -13.99 -3.66 23.47
N CYS A 368 -13.25 -3.30 22.42
CA CYS A 368 -13.54 -2.14 21.59
C CYS A 368 -14.92 -2.20 20.94
N MET A 369 -15.45 -3.38 20.67
CA MET A 369 -16.77 -3.55 20.05
C MET A 369 -17.94 -3.38 21.04
N THR A 370 -17.67 -3.27 22.34
CA THR A 370 -18.71 -3.11 23.36
C THR A 370 -19.39 -1.75 23.31
N ARG A 371 -20.67 -1.73 23.70
CA ARG A 371 -21.47 -0.49 23.79
C ARG A 371 -20.88 0.54 24.75
N LYS A 372 -20.23 0.11 25.82
CA LYS A 372 -19.59 1.01 26.79
C LYS A 372 -18.42 1.79 26.21
N VAL A 373 -17.61 1.13 25.36
CA VAL A 373 -16.54 1.82 24.65
C VAL A 373 -17.11 2.77 23.60
N HIS A 374 -18.19 2.39 22.91
CA HIS A 374 -18.87 3.31 21.99
C HIS A 374 -19.43 4.54 22.69
N GLU A 375 -20.18 4.36 23.80
CA GLU A 375 -20.70 5.46 24.63
C GLU A 375 -19.55 6.38 25.09
N PHE A 376 -18.45 5.81 25.60
CA PHE A 376 -17.26 6.56 25.98
C PHE A 376 -16.65 7.36 24.80
N LEU A 377 -16.50 6.75 23.63
CA LEU A 377 -15.94 7.43 22.46
C LEU A 377 -16.86 8.55 21.94
N VAL A 378 -18.18 8.37 22.03
CA VAL A 378 -19.16 9.41 21.64
C VAL A 378 -19.07 10.60 22.61
N ASP A 379 -19.03 10.32 23.92
CA ASP A 379 -19.07 11.36 24.97
C ASP A 379 -17.76 12.15 25.07
N TYR A 380 -16.61 11.48 25.00
CA TYR A 380 -15.31 12.12 25.25
C TYR A 380 -14.58 12.56 23.97
N VAL A 381 -14.70 11.80 22.87
CA VAL A 381 -13.99 12.10 21.60
C VAL A 381 -14.89 12.85 20.62
N GLY A 382 -16.20 12.93 20.88
CA GLY A 382 -17.15 13.68 20.05
C GLY A 382 -17.44 13.01 18.71
N ILE A 383 -17.30 11.68 18.60
CA ILE A 383 -17.66 10.89 17.41
C ILE A 383 -19.20 10.78 17.34
N ARG A 384 -19.88 11.91 17.16
CA ARG A 384 -21.35 12.04 17.24
C ARG A 384 -22.11 11.48 16.03
N ARG A 385 -21.41 10.87 15.06
CA ARG A 385 -21.95 10.54 13.73
C ARG A 385 -22.30 9.08 13.49
N ARG A 386 -21.86 8.14 14.34
CA ARG A 386 -22.06 6.70 14.08
C ARG A 386 -23.03 6.11 15.08
N ASP A 387 -24.12 5.54 14.57
CA ASP A 387 -24.96 4.65 15.36
C ASP A 387 -24.13 3.43 15.81
N TYR A 388 -24.54 2.79 16.90
CA TYR A 388 -23.83 1.64 17.47
C TYR A 388 -23.68 0.51 16.44
N ASN A 389 -24.69 0.29 15.59
CA ASN A 389 -24.63 -0.73 14.53
C ASN A 389 -23.56 -0.41 13.47
N GLU A 390 -23.45 0.86 13.07
CA GLU A 390 -22.39 1.31 12.15
C GLU A 390 -21.00 1.22 12.78
N TYR A 391 -20.90 1.55 14.07
CA TYR A 391 -19.68 1.38 14.84
C TYR A 391 -19.24 -0.10 14.93
N GLN A 392 -20.19 -1.02 15.15
CA GLN A 392 -19.90 -2.45 15.14
C GLN A 392 -19.39 -2.94 13.77
N LYS A 393 -20.05 -2.53 12.68
CA LYS A 393 -19.59 -2.83 11.31
C LYS A 393 -18.18 -2.30 11.07
N TYR A 394 -17.92 -1.08 11.52
CA TYR A 394 -16.63 -0.44 11.42
C TYR A 394 -15.51 -1.24 12.14
N CYS A 395 -15.75 -1.64 13.40
CA CYS A 395 -14.81 -2.45 14.17
C CYS A 395 -14.56 -3.81 13.52
N GLY A 396 -15.63 -4.48 13.06
CA GLY A 396 -15.55 -5.74 12.32
C GLY A 396 -14.70 -5.64 11.05
N ARG A 397 -14.92 -4.57 10.27
CA ARG A 397 -14.17 -4.29 9.04
C ARG A 397 -12.70 -3.99 9.31
N SER A 398 -12.39 -3.16 10.31
CA SER A 398 -11.01 -2.86 10.73
C SER A 398 -10.26 -4.16 11.10
N PHE A 399 -10.91 -5.04 11.87
CA PHE A 399 -10.35 -6.35 12.21
C PHE A 399 -10.18 -7.28 11.00
N PHE A 400 -11.12 -7.28 10.05
CA PHE A 400 -10.97 -8.03 8.80
C PHE A 400 -9.72 -7.60 8.02
N ILE A 401 -9.55 -6.29 7.83
CA ILE A 401 -8.43 -5.70 7.09
C ILE A 401 -7.12 -6.02 7.79
N ARG A 402 -7.07 -5.87 9.12
CA ARG A 402 -5.92 -6.27 9.93
C ARG A 402 -5.54 -7.73 9.66
N ASN A 403 -6.48 -8.66 9.76
CA ASN A 403 -6.20 -10.08 9.56
C ASN A 403 -5.75 -10.40 8.13
N LEU A 404 -6.24 -9.65 7.14
CA LEU A 404 -5.77 -9.81 5.76
C LEU A 404 -4.29 -9.41 5.62
N ALA A 405 -3.92 -8.26 6.18
CA ALA A 405 -2.54 -7.75 6.16
C ALA A 405 -1.59 -8.65 6.97
N GLU A 406 -2.00 -9.09 8.16
CA GLU A 406 -1.26 -10.01 9.02
C GLU A 406 -0.90 -11.31 8.28
N ASN A 407 -1.88 -11.91 7.61
CA ASN A 407 -1.67 -13.15 6.84
C ASN A 407 -0.83 -12.94 5.58
N ALA A 408 -1.05 -11.85 4.82
CA ALA A 408 -0.31 -11.59 3.60
C ALA A 408 1.18 -11.35 3.88
N THR A 409 1.49 -10.56 4.90
CA THR A 409 2.87 -10.26 5.32
C THR A 409 3.57 -11.48 5.91
N MET A 410 2.90 -12.28 6.73
CA MET A 410 3.49 -13.47 7.33
C MET A 410 3.77 -14.56 6.29
N LEU A 411 2.81 -14.80 5.38
CA LEU A 411 2.99 -15.72 4.26
C LEU A 411 4.15 -15.27 3.37
N GLY A 412 4.20 -13.98 3.02
CA GLY A 412 5.30 -13.39 2.27
C GLY A 412 6.64 -13.64 2.95
N PHE A 413 6.75 -13.29 4.23
CA PHE A 413 7.97 -13.43 5.02
C PHE A 413 8.50 -14.88 5.10
N ILE A 414 7.63 -15.85 5.40
CA ILE A 414 8.01 -17.28 5.44
C ILE A 414 8.49 -17.75 4.06
N CYS A 415 7.77 -17.38 3.00
CA CYS A 415 8.16 -17.75 1.64
C CYS A 415 9.48 -17.10 1.22
N TRP A 416 9.75 -15.86 1.61
CA TRP A 416 11.02 -15.19 1.33
C TRP A 416 12.18 -15.85 2.04
N ILE A 417 12.04 -16.16 3.34
CA ILE A 417 13.06 -16.92 4.09
C ILE A 417 13.37 -18.22 3.36
N TYR A 418 12.36 -18.95 2.88
CA TYR A 418 12.58 -20.23 2.20
C TYR A 418 13.18 -20.07 0.79
N ILE A 419 12.64 -19.17 -0.03
CA ILE A 419 13.01 -19.02 -1.45
C ILE A 419 14.33 -18.28 -1.62
N ILE A 420 14.56 -17.20 -0.85
CA ILE A 420 15.75 -16.36 -1.02
C ILE A 420 16.96 -17.06 -0.42
N HIS A 421 16.83 -17.66 0.78
CA HIS A 421 17.94 -18.36 1.44
C HIS A 421 18.45 -19.54 0.60
N ASN A 422 17.53 -20.36 0.07
CA ASN A 422 17.90 -21.52 -0.77
C ASN A 422 18.02 -21.17 -2.26
N GLY A 423 17.79 -19.91 -2.63
CA GLY A 423 17.72 -19.46 -4.01
C GLY A 423 19.02 -18.85 -4.53
N PRO A 424 19.10 -18.60 -5.85
CA PRO A 424 20.26 -17.99 -6.47
C PRO A 424 20.52 -16.55 -5.99
N ASN A 425 19.49 -15.90 -5.43
CA ASN A 425 19.52 -14.51 -4.99
C ASN A 425 19.99 -14.35 -3.52
N ASN A 426 20.40 -15.42 -2.83
CA ASN A 426 20.81 -15.35 -1.42
C ASN A 426 21.90 -14.27 -1.18
N ARG A 427 22.92 -14.22 -2.04
CA ARG A 427 24.03 -13.25 -1.92
C ARG A 427 23.61 -11.78 -2.15
N VAL A 428 22.54 -11.56 -2.91
CA VAL A 428 21.98 -10.22 -3.20
C VAL A 428 21.16 -9.67 -2.03
N TYR A 429 20.71 -10.56 -1.14
CA TYR A 429 19.91 -10.25 0.04
C TYR A 429 20.61 -10.67 1.33
N PRO A 430 21.59 -9.88 1.82
CA PRO A 430 22.33 -10.21 3.04
C PRO A 430 21.42 -10.45 4.26
N TYR A 431 20.27 -9.77 4.30
CA TYR A 431 19.29 -9.93 5.38
C TYR A 431 18.77 -11.37 5.57
N PHE A 432 18.71 -12.17 4.49
CA PHE A 432 18.26 -13.56 4.54
C PHE A 432 19.43 -14.57 4.54
N ASN A 433 20.66 -14.07 4.57
CA ASN A 433 21.85 -14.88 4.72
C ASN A 433 22.15 -15.04 6.22
N PHE A 434 21.86 -16.22 6.76
CA PHE A 434 22.10 -16.52 8.16
C PHE A 434 23.54 -17.05 8.30
N GLU A 435 24.44 -16.30 8.93
CA GLU A 435 25.82 -16.74 9.20
C GLU A 435 25.88 -17.85 10.24
N ASP A 436 26.71 -18.87 9.98
CA ASP A 436 26.98 -19.98 10.89
C ASP A 436 27.79 -19.49 12.10
N GLY A 437 27.10 -19.20 13.21
CA GLY A 437 27.72 -18.71 14.46
C GLY A 437 26.84 -17.78 15.29
N ASN A 438 25.78 -17.22 14.69
CA ASN A 438 24.80 -16.42 15.42
C ASN A 438 23.76 -17.29 16.16
N ALA A 439 23.22 -16.80 17.28
CA ALA A 439 22.22 -17.54 18.07
C ALA A 439 20.93 -17.91 17.28
N PHE A 440 20.66 -17.24 16.15
CA PHE A 440 19.51 -17.47 15.28
C PHE A 440 19.91 -18.12 13.96
N ASN A 441 19.88 -19.46 13.95
CA ASN A 441 20.04 -20.25 12.73
C ASN A 441 18.79 -20.17 11.83
N TYR A 442 18.98 -20.31 10.51
CA TYR A 442 17.91 -20.37 9.51
C TYR A 442 16.73 -21.27 9.94
N LYS A 443 17.02 -22.49 10.40
CA LYS A 443 16.00 -23.47 10.83
C LYS A 443 15.17 -22.97 12.01
N LEU A 444 15.79 -22.24 12.94
CA LEU A 444 15.12 -21.70 14.11
C LEU A 444 14.19 -20.56 13.68
N THR A 445 14.68 -19.61 12.88
CA THR A 445 13.88 -18.47 12.39
C THR A 445 12.67 -18.94 11.58
N LEU A 446 12.86 -19.93 10.69
CA LEU A 446 11.75 -20.50 9.91
C LEU A 446 10.71 -21.18 10.81
N ARG A 447 11.15 -22.05 11.73
CA ARG A 447 10.24 -22.76 12.65
C ARG A 447 9.50 -21.78 13.57
N ALA A 448 10.21 -20.80 14.12
CA ALA A 448 9.65 -19.79 15.00
C ALA A 448 8.59 -18.94 14.27
N SER A 449 8.87 -18.54 13.02
CA SER A 449 7.93 -17.76 12.19
C SER A 449 6.65 -18.54 11.91
N CYS A 450 6.76 -19.84 11.57
CA CYS A 450 5.60 -20.72 11.41
C CYS A 450 4.77 -20.85 12.70
N VAL A 451 5.43 -20.96 13.86
CA VAL A 451 4.75 -21.03 15.16
C VAL A 451 4.02 -19.73 15.47
N ILE A 452 4.66 -18.56 15.26
CA ILE A 452 3.96 -17.26 15.41
C ILE A 452 2.72 -17.23 14.53
N TRP A 453 2.86 -17.61 13.26
CA TRP A 453 1.74 -17.55 12.34
C TRP A 453 0.57 -18.43 12.81
N ALA A 454 0.86 -19.62 13.33
CA ALA A 454 -0.15 -20.49 13.92
C ALA A 454 -0.88 -19.83 15.11
N PHE A 455 -0.16 -19.13 16.00
CA PHE A 455 -0.75 -18.38 17.12
C PHE A 455 -1.58 -17.18 16.66
N GLU A 456 -1.15 -16.47 15.62
CA GLU A 456 -1.90 -15.37 15.01
C GLU A 456 -3.19 -15.86 14.34
N LEU A 457 -3.13 -16.98 13.64
CA LEU A 457 -4.32 -17.63 13.08
C LEU A 457 -5.28 -18.10 14.18
N ALA A 458 -4.76 -18.68 15.26
CA ALA A 458 -5.55 -19.13 16.40
C ALA A 458 -6.24 -17.94 17.12
N SER A 459 -5.50 -16.88 17.46
CA SER A 459 -6.04 -15.68 18.10
C SER A 459 -7.06 -14.96 17.21
N SER A 460 -6.80 -14.92 15.90
CA SER A 460 -7.78 -14.46 14.90
C SER A 460 -9.06 -15.29 14.90
N ALA A 461 -8.96 -16.62 14.93
CA ALA A 461 -10.11 -17.52 14.93
C ALA A 461 -10.94 -17.41 16.22
N ILE A 462 -10.27 -17.29 17.37
CA ILE A 462 -10.92 -17.06 18.67
C ILE A 462 -11.69 -15.74 18.64
N THR A 463 -11.06 -14.64 18.21
CA THR A 463 -11.69 -13.32 18.15
C THR A 463 -12.90 -13.30 17.21
N ARG A 464 -12.82 -13.96 16.04
CA ARG A 464 -13.97 -14.13 15.13
C ARG A 464 -15.11 -14.91 15.78
N THR A 465 -14.78 -15.93 16.56
CA THR A 465 -15.76 -16.72 17.29
C THR A 465 -16.46 -15.88 18.36
N ILE A 466 -15.71 -15.03 19.06
CA ILE A 466 -16.25 -14.05 20.01
C ILE A 466 -17.20 -13.08 19.30
N TYR A 467 -16.80 -12.50 18.17
CA TYR A 467 -17.65 -11.56 17.41
C TYR A 467 -18.95 -12.22 16.94
N LYS A 468 -18.87 -13.47 16.47
CA LYS A 468 -20.04 -14.23 16.02
C LYS A 468 -20.97 -14.62 17.17
N ARG A 469 -20.44 -15.08 18.30
CA ARG A 469 -21.25 -15.62 19.41
C ARG A 469 -21.75 -14.54 20.37
N VAL A 470 -20.91 -13.57 20.72
CA VAL A 470 -21.22 -12.54 21.72
C VAL A 470 -21.93 -11.35 21.08
N PHE A 471 -21.47 -10.90 19.92
CA PHE A 471 -22.00 -9.70 19.25
C PHE A 471 -22.94 -10.00 18.08
N ASN A 472 -23.19 -11.28 17.78
CA ASN A 472 -23.98 -11.75 16.63
C ASN A 472 -23.54 -11.13 15.28
N HIS A 473 -22.25 -10.79 15.18
CA HIS A 473 -21.71 -10.05 14.05
C HIS A 473 -20.75 -10.94 13.24
N ASN A 474 -21.09 -11.21 11.98
CA ASN A 474 -20.27 -12.03 11.09
C ASN A 474 -19.40 -11.14 10.20
N ILE A 475 -18.13 -11.01 10.60
CA ILE A 475 -17.11 -10.20 9.94
C ILE A 475 -16.93 -10.59 8.46
N SER A 476 -16.80 -11.89 8.17
CA SER A 476 -16.54 -12.36 6.81
C SER A 476 -17.71 -12.08 5.88
N ARG A 477 -18.94 -12.17 6.40
CA ARG A 477 -20.14 -11.85 5.62
C ARG A 477 -20.22 -10.34 5.32
N GLU A 478 -19.84 -9.50 6.28
CA GLU A 478 -19.86 -8.05 6.07
C GLU A 478 -18.79 -7.62 5.05
N ALA A 479 -17.57 -8.15 5.15
CA ALA A 479 -16.53 -7.91 4.15
C ALA A 479 -16.96 -8.37 2.74
N MET A 480 -17.69 -9.47 2.63
CA MET A 480 -18.24 -9.93 1.34
C MET A 480 -19.21 -8.91 0.72
N LYS A 481 -20.12 -8.34 1.53
CA LYS A 481 -21.05 -7.31 1.05
C LYS A 481 -20.32 -6.05 0.58
N ASP A 482 -19.24 -5.68 1.28
CA ASP A 482 -18.38 -4.56 0.86
C ASP A 482 -17.73 -4.83 -0.50
N PHE A 483 -17.32 -6.08 -0.76
CA PHE A 483 -16.74 -6.48 -2.05
C PHE A 483 -17.77 -6.57 -3.18
N GLU A 484 -18.99 -7.00 -2.88
CA GLU A 484 -20.09 -7.04 -3.86
C GLU A 484 -20.56 -5.64 -4.27
N SER A 485 -20.64 -4.73 -3.30
CA SER A 485 -20.98 -3.32 -3.54
C SER A 485 -19.86 -2.58 -4.30
N HIS A 486 -18.60 -2.84 -3.95
CA HIS A 486 -17.44 -2.13 -4.50
C HIS A 486 -16.37 -3.08 -5.07
N PRO A 487 -16.62 -3.74 -6.24
CA PRO A 487 -15.70 -4.72 -6.80
C PRO A 487 -14.33 -4.13 -7.22
N LYS A 488 -14.28 -2.83 -7.53
CA LYS A 488 -13.03 -2.12 -7.87
C LYS A 488 -12.04 -2.10 -6.68
N MET A 489 -12.56 -2.18 -5.45
CA MET A 489 -11.76 -2.14 -4.22
C MET A 489 -10.85 -3.37 -4.09
N VAL A 490 -11.34 -4.54 -4.53
CA VAL A 490 -10.61 -5.83 -4.42
C VAL A 490 -9.30 -5.80 -5.21
N ILE A 491 -9.31 -5.25 -6.43
CA ILE A 491 -8.09 -5.12 -7.23
C ILE A 491 -7.11 -4.15 -6.58
N THR A 492 -7.61 -3.01 -6.11
CA THR A 492 -6.77 -2.00 -5.47
C THR A 492 -6.08 -2.59 -4.23
N MET A 493 -6.82 -3.37 -3.43
CA MET A 493 -6.30 -4.14 -2.31
C MET A 493 -5.20 -5.12 -2.72
N ILE A 494 -5.42 -5.92 -3.78
CA ILE A 494 -4.41 -6.86 -4.29
C ILE A 494 -3.14 -6.12 -4.71
N VAL A 495 -3.27 -5.04 -5.47
CA VAL A 495 -2.12 -4.26 -5.96
C VAL A 495 -1.37 -3.59 -4.81
N ILE A 496 -2.06 -3.11 -3.77
CA ILE A 496 -1.43 -2.57 -2.55
C ILE A 496 -0.60 -3.64 -1.85
N ILE A 497 -1.16 -4.84 -1.67
CA ILE A 497 -0.43 -5.93 -1.02
C ILE A 497 0.84 -6.25 -1.84
N ILE A 498 0.74 -6.35 -3.16
CA ILE A 498 1.90 -6.60 -4.02
C ILE A 498 2.94 -5.48 -3.88
N HIS A 499 2.53 -4.22 -4.02
CA HIS A 499 3.44 -3.08 -3.98
C HIS A 499 4.20 -3.00 -2.65
N VAL A 500 3.48 -3.08 -1.53
CA VAL A 500 4.07 -2.97 -0.19
C VAL A 500 5.00 -4.15 0.13
N LEU A 501 4.70 -5.35 -0.39
CA LEU A 501 5.58 -6.51 -0.27
C LEU A 501 6.83 -6.42 -1.17
N GLN A 502 6.70 -5.93 -2.41
CA GLN A 502 7.84 -5.70 -3.30
C GLN A 502 8.77 -4.63 -2.74
N ASP A 503 8.18 -3.60 -2.15
CA ASP A 503 8.91 -2.50 -1.58
C ASP A 503 9.86 -2.96 -0.47
N MET A 504 9.33 -3.75 0.46
CA MET A 504 10.12 -4.36 1.52
C MET A 504 11.32 -5.16 0.98
N LEU A 505 11.15 -5.89 -0.12
CA LEU A 505 12.26 -6.58 -0.78
C LEU A 505 13.24 -5.60 -1.46
N LEU A 506 12.75 -4.49 -2.02
CA LEU A 506 13.63 -3.47 -2.57
C LEU A 506 14.42 -2.74 -1.47
N ALA A 507 13.88 -2.62 -0.26
CA ALA A 507 14.57 -2.04 0.89
C ALA A 507 15.73 -2.91 1.39
N LEU A 508 15.57 -4.23 1.33
CA LEU A 508 16.54 -5.21 1.84
C LEU A 508 17.65 -5.59 0.85
N ILE A 509 17.56 -5.18 -0.40
CA ILE A 509 18.54 -5.52 -1.43
C ILE A 509 19.85 -4.74 -1.21
N SER A 510 21.00 -5.41 -1.33
CA SER A 510 22.30 -4.74 -1.31
C SER A 510 22.66 -4.27 -2.71
N LEU A 511 22.66 -2.96 -2.95
CA LEU A 511 22.95 -2.39 -4.27
C LEU A 511 24.45 -2.05 -4.41
N ASN A 512 25.18 -2.86 -5.16
CA ASN A 512 26.47 -2.49 -5.72
C ASN A 512 26.45 -2.82 -7.21
N PHE A 513 26.69 -1.84 -8.08
CA PHE A 513 26.61 -2.04 -9.52
C PHE A 513 27.97 -2.11 -10.17
N GLU A 514 28.08 -3.02 -11.14
CA GLU A 514 29.25 -3.11 -12.02
C GLU A 514 29.39 -1.81 -12.85
N GLY A 515 30.58 -1.20 -12.82
CA GLY A 515 30.88 -0.01 -13.64
C GLY A 515 30.25 1.32 -13.20
N GLY A 516 29.61 1.40 -12.02
CA GLY A 516 29.01 2.63 -11.50
C GLY A 516 29.98 3.79 -11.36
N HIS A 517 29.47 5.03 -11.37
CA HIS A 517 30.26 6.27 -11.43
C HIS A 517 31.27 6.39 -10.28
N SER A 518 30.99 5.74 -9.15
CA SER A 518 31.87 5.71 -7.97
C SER A 518 33.16 4.88 -8.17
N LYS A 519 33.24 3.99 -9.17
CA LYS A 519 34.50 3.33 -9.56
C LYS A 519 35.39 4.22 -10.44
N LYS A 520 34.83 5.21 -11.15
CA LYS A 520 35.58 6.14 -12.02
C LYS A 520 36.35 7.22 -11.25
N GLN A 521 36.19 7.33 -9.94
CA GLN A 521 36.83 8.34 -9.08
C GLN A 521 37.95 7.78 -8.19
N LYS A 522 38.42 6.54 -8.38
CA LYS A 522 39.71 6.14 -7.81
C LYS A 522 40.82 6.67 -8.72
N PRO A 523 41.71 7.58 -8.24
CA PRO A 523 42.81 8.11 -9.02
C PRO A 523 43.83 7.04 -9.42
#